data_AF-A0A3M0KF54-F1
#
_entry.id   AF-A0A3M0KF54-F1
#
_cell.length_a   1.000
_cell.length_b   1.000
_cell.length_c   1.000
_cell.angle_alpha   90.00
_cell.angle_beta   90.00
_cell.angle_gamma   90.00
#
_symmetry.space_group_name_H-M   'P 1'
#
loop_
_entity.id
_entity.type
_entity.pdbx_description
1 polymer ?
#
loop_
_entity_poly.entity_id
_entity_poly.type
_entity_poly.pdbx_seq_one_letter_code
_entity_poly.pdbx_strand_id
1 'polypeptide(L)' 'MNDTVTIRTRKFMTNRLLQRKQMVIDVLHPGKATVPKTEIREKLAKMYKTTPDVIFVFGFRTHFGGGKTTGFWHDL' A
#
# COMPACT_ATOMS: atom_id res chain seq x y z
N MET A 1 -20.49 9.74 4.98
CA MET A 1 -20.05 8.42 5.49
C MET A 1 -19.48 7.60 4.36
N ASN A 2 -18.26 7.94 3.94
CA ASN A 2 -17.38 7.12 3.13
C ASN A 2 -16.01 7.76 3.33
N ASP A 3 -15.40 7.54 4.49
CA ASP A 3 -14.02 7.96 4.71
C ASP A 3 -13.15 7.13 3.76
N THR A 4 -12.89 7.72 2.60
CA THR A 4 -12.26 7.09 1.46
C THR A 4 -10.78 6.90 1.76
N VAL A 5 -10.44 5.70 2.21
CA VAL A 5 -9.04 5.27 2.31
C VAL A 5 -8.44 5.31 0.91
N THR A 6 -7.53 6.25 0.71
CA THR A 6 -6.90 6.55 -0.57
C THR A 6 -5.45 6.08 -0.52
N ILE A 7 -5.03 5.34 -1.54
CA ILE A 7 -3.67 4.83 -1.65
C ILE A 7 -2.92 5.64 -2.70
N ARG A 8 -1.74 6.14 -2.34
CA ARG A 8 -0.79 6.79 -3.24
C ARG A 8 0.51 6.01 -3.26
N THR A 9 1.10 5.89 -4.43
CA THR A 9 2.34 5.13 -4.63
C THR A 9 3.45 6.07 -5.06
N ARG A 10 4.64 5.91 -4.47
CA ARG A 10 5.83 6.73 -4.76
C ARG A 10 7.06 5.84 -4.88
N LYS A 11 8.12 6.36 -5.52
CA LYS A 11 9.38 5.63 -5.76
C LYS A 11 9.14 4.26 -6.40
N PHE A 12 8.27 4.21 -7.41
CA PHE A 12 8.03 2.99 -8.16
C PHE A 12 9.31 2.59 -8.92
N MET A 13 9.72 1.33 -8.77
CA MET A 13 10.90 0.78 -9.38
C MET A 13 10.63 -0.65 -9.85
N THR A 14 10.96 -0.95 -11.10
CA THR A 14 10.95 -2.33 -11.62
C THR A 14 12.35 -2.92 -11.44
N ASN A 15 12.52 -3.83 -10.48
CA ASN A 15 13.78 -4.51 -10.20
C ASN A 15 13.87 -5.83 -10.97
N ARG A 16 14.48 -5.77 -12.17
CA ARG A 16 14.66 -6.94 -13.04
C ARG A 16 15.59 -8.00 -12.46
N LEU A 17 16.53 -7.64 -11.58
CA LEU A 17 17.46 -8.58 -10.94
C LEU A 17 16.74 -9.57 -10.03
N LEU A 18 15.66 -9.10 -9.39
CA LEU A 18 14.82 -9.90 -8.48
C LEU A 18 13.46 -10.25 -9.10
N GLN A 19 13.28 -9.97 -10.39
CA GLN A 19 12.03 -10.22 -11.13
C GLN A 19 10.78 -9.60 -10.51
N ARG A 20 10.92 -8.51 -9.74
CA ARG A 20 9.80 -7.87 -9.03
C ARG A 20 9.78 -6.35 -9.20
N LYS A 21 8.62 -5.75 -9.02
CA LYS A 21 8.43 -4.33 -8.83
C LYS A 21 8.44 -4.03 -7.33
N GLN A 22 8.89 -2.84 -7.00
CA GLN A 22 8.98 -2.34 -5.64
C GLN A 22 8.49 -0.91 -5.62
N MET A 23 7.76 -0.55 -4.57
CA MET A 23 7.33 0.84 -4.38
C MET A 23 7.07 1.14 -2.91
N VAL A 24 7.03 2.43 -2.60
CA VAL A 24 6.59 2.94 -1.31
C VAL A 24 5.12 3.32 -1.42
N ILE A 25 4.34 2.92 -0.44
CA ILE A 25 2.91 3.20 -0.34
C ILE A 25 2.66 4.23 0.73
N ASP A 26 1.91 5.27 0.38
CA ASP A 26 1.32 6.22 1.29
C ASP A 26 -0.20 5.97 1.36
N VAL A 27 -0.70 5.55 2.50
CA VAL A 27 -2.13 5.31 2.78
C VAL A 27 -2.69 6.52 3.52
N LEU A 28 -3.65 7.21 2.90
CA LEU A 28 -4.39 8.31 3.50
C LEU A 28 -5.71 7.76 4.05
N HIS A 29 -5.91 7.93 5.35
CA HIS A 29 -7.09 7.45 6.08
C HIS A 29 -7.53 8.48 7.13
N PRO A 30 -8.03 9.66 6.70
CA PRO A 30 -8.47 10.72 7.61
C PRO A 30 -9.60 10.21 8.52
N GLY A 31 -9.54 10.54 9.81
CA GLY A 31 -10.55 10.14 10.80
C GLY A 31 -10.64 8.64 11.09
N LYS A 32 -9.80 7.80 10.47
CA LYS A 32 -9.76 6.36 10.66
C LYS A 32 -8.47 5.90 11.32
N ALA A 33 -8.58 4.84 12.11
CA ALA A 33 -7.45 4.08 12.61
C ALA A 33 -6.65 3.44 11.47
N THR A 34 -5.52 2.82 11.79
CA THR A 34 -4.65 2.18 10.82
C THR A 34 -5.40 1.09 10.06
N VAL A 35 -5.39 1.19 8.73
CA VAL A 35 -6.09 0.29 7.82
C VAL A 35 -5.45 -1.10 7.85
N PRO A 36 -6.24 -2.19 7.92
CA PRO A 36 -5.71 -3.54 7.91
C PRO A 36 -4.98 -3.86 6.59
N LYS A 37 -3.95 -4.70 6.67
CA LYS A 37 -3.12 -5.08 5.50
C LYS A 37 -3.92 -5.77 4.39
N THR A 38 -5.00 -6.47 4.74
CA THR A 38 -5.89 -7.18 3.79
C THR A 38 -6.57 -6.19 2.85
N GLU A 39 -7.19 -5.14 3.39
CA GLU A 39 -7.86 -4.10 2.58
C GLU A 39 -6.88 -3.36 1.67
N ILE A 40 -5.68 -3.06 2.17
CA ILE A 40 -4.62 -2.41 1.37
C ILE A 40 -4.22 -3.32 0.21
N ARG A 41 -4.06 -4.63 0.46
CA ARG A 41 -3.71 -5.61 -0.56
C ARG A 41 -4.75 -5.71 -1.65
N GLU A 42 -6.03 -5.78 -1.29
CA GLU A 42 -7.14 -5.83 -2.24
C GLU A 42 -7.24 -4.57 -3.11
N LYS A 43 -7.00 -3.40 -2.51
CA LYS A 43 -7.00 -2.13 -3.27
C LYS A 43 -5.84 -2.05 -4.26
N LEU A 44 -4.65 -2.49 -3.85
CA LEU A 44 -3.48 -2.56 -4.74
C LEU A 44 -3.67 -3.58 -5.86
N ALA A 45 -4.25 -4.74 -5.54
CA ALA A 45 -4.61 -5.78 -6.51
C ALA A 45 -5.53 -5.22 -7.61
N LYS A 46 -6.58 -4.48 -7.21
CA LYS A 46 -7.49 -3.80 -8.14
C LYS A 46 -6.79 -2.72 -8.96
N MET A 47 -5.95 -1.89 -8.33
CA MET A 47 -5.27 -0.77 -8.99
C MET A 47 -4.27 -1.24 -10.05
N TYR A 48 -3.52 -2.31 -9.76
CA TYR A 48 -2.48 -2.85 -10.65
C TYR A 48 -2.92 -4.11 -11.41
N LYS A 49 -4.21 -4.44 -11.41
CA LYS A 49 -4.81 -5.60 -12.13
C LYS A 49 -4.04 -6.90 -11.88
N THR A 50 -3.72 -7.16 -10.62
CA THR A 50 -2.91 -8.29 -10.17
C THR A 50 -3.66 -9.04 -9.06
N THR A 51 -3.36 -10.33 -8.84
CA THR A 51 -3.95 -11.07 -7.72
C THR A 51 -3.39 -10.59 -6.38
N PRO A 52 -4.19 -10.58 -5.30
CA PRO A 52 -3.70 -10.18 -3.98
C PRO A 52 -2.63 -11.14 -3.45
N ASP A 53 -2.58 -12.39 -3.91
CA ASP A 53 -1.67 -13.42 -3.38
C ASP A 53 -0.19 -13.14 -3.68
N VAL A 54 0.11 -12.47 -4.79
CA VAL A 54 1.48 -12.08 -5.16
C VAL A 54 1.91 -10.76 -4.53
N ILE A 55 1.00 -10.05 -3.84
CA ILE A 55 1.26 -8.73 -3.28
C ILE A 55 1.70 -8.83 -1.82
N PHE A 56 2.92 -8.36 -1.55
CA PHE A 56 3.47 -8.28 -0.19
C PHE A 56 3.55 -6.83 0.28
N VAL A 57 2.89 -6.56 1.42
CA VAL A 57 2.88 -5.23 2.05
C VAL A 57 3.43 -5.30 3.48
N PHE A 58 4.41 -4.45 3.79
CA PHE A 58 5.12 -4.50 5.07
C PHE A 58 5.68 -3.13 5.48
N GLY A 59 6.22 -3.05 6.71
CA GLY A 59 6.87 -1.85 7.22
C GLY A 59 5.94 -0.65 7.39
N PHE A 60 4.66 -0.89 7.72
CA PHE A 60 3.71 0.19 7.91
C PHE A 60 4.02 1.01 9.16
N ARG A 61 4.17 2.32 8.99
CA ARG A 61 4.35 3.30 10.07
C ARG A 61 3.38 4.46 9.89
N THR A 62 2.52 4.65 10.88
CA THR A 62 1.59 5.76 10.95
C THR A 62 2.32 7.02 11.41
N HIS A 63 2.04 8.16 10.77
CA HIS A 63 2.58 9.45 11.18
C HIS A 63 1.99 9.89 12.52
N PHE A 64 2.76 10.69 13.26
CA PHE A 64 2.26 11.34 14.46
C PHE A 64 1.07 12.24 14.11
N GLY A 65 0.00 12.16 14.90
CA GLY A 65 -1.30 12.79 14.58
C GLY A 65 -2.23 11.96 13.69
N GLY A 66 -1.79 10.79 13.20
CA GLY A 66 -2.65 9.88 12.43
C GLY A 66 -2.92 10.34 10.99
N GLY A 67 -3.97 9.79 10.37
CA GLY A 67 -4.45 10.19 9.04
C GLY A 67 -3.59 9.78 7.84
N LYS A 68 -2.29 9.52 8.05
CA LYS A 68 -1.37 9.03 7.04
C LYS A 68 -0.51 7.89 7.58
N THR A 69 -0.43 6.80 6.84
CA THR A 69 0.49 5.69 7.10
C THR A 69 1.36 5.45 5.88
N THR A 70 2.66 5.22 6.10
CA THR A 70 3.61 4.88 5.03
C THR A 70 4.01 3.43 5.17
N GLY A 71 4.24 2.73 4.05
CA GLY A 71 4.67 1.34 4.03
C GLY A 71 5.39 0.98 2.74
N PHE A 72 5.83 -0.26 2.64
CA PHE A 72 6.53 -0.80 1.48
C PHE A 72 5.70 -1.88 0.81
N TRP A 73 5.90 -2.00 -0.49
CA TRP A 73 5.29 -3.01 -1.33
C TRP A 73 6.27 -3.59 -2.31
N HIS A 74 6.11 -4.89 -2.55
CA HIS A 74 6.63 -5.56 -3.73
C HIS A 74 5.66 -6.65 -4.19
N ASP A 75 5.67 -6.94 -5.48
CA ASP A 75 5.10 -8.17 -6.04
C ASP A 75 6.15 -9.30 -6.06
N LEU A 76 5.67 -10.54 -6.16
CA LEU A 76 6.44 -11.73 -6.50
C LEU A 76 6.18 -12.12 -7.95
#